data_AF-A0A7X8YVZ3-F1
#
_entry.id   AF-A0A7X8YVZ3-F1
#
_cell.length_a   1.000
_cell.length_b   1.000
_cell.length_c   1.000
_cell.angle_alpha   90.00
_cell.angle_beta   90.00
_cell.angle_gamma   90.00
#
_symmetry.space_group_name_H-M   'P 1'
#
loop_
_entity.id
_entity.type
_entity.pdbx_description
1 polymer ?
#
loop_
_entity_poly.entity_id
_entity_poly.type
_entity_poly.pdbx_seq_one_letter_code
_entity_poly.pdbx_strand_id
1 'polypeptide(L)'
;MNRSRQPELVAQKVGAKENLLFQMIHMFHVAGRCTSCGACDRACPVEIPLHLLHRKMNKEIYDMFGFEPGTKLDEKPVFQLFDLNDQFGD
;
A
#
# COMPACT_ATOMS: atom_id res chain seq x y z
N MET A 1 -3.87 -28.65 9.16
CA MET A 1 -4.88 -27.58 9.37
C MET A 1 -4.15 -26.32 9.85
N ASN A 2 -4.02 -25.28 9.03
CA ASN A 2 -3.31 -24.06 9.43
C ASN A 2 -4.19 -23.23 10.38
N ARG A 3 -3.94 -23.33 11.69
CA ARG A 3 -4.71 -22.65 12.76
C ARG A 3 -4.65 -21.12 12.66
N SER A 4 -3.65 -20.56 11.98
CA SER A 4 -3.48 -19.12 11.80
C SER A 4 -4.54 -18.46 10.93
N ARG A 5 -5.38 -19.24 10.23
CA ARG A 5 -6.45 -18.75 9.34
C ARG A 5 -7.86 -18.89 9.93
N GLN A 6 -8.00 -18.95 11.26
CA GLN A 6 -9.32 -18.89 11.90
C GLN A 6 -9.54 -17.50 12.52
N PRO A 7 -10.57 -16.74 12.06
CA PRO A 7 -11.55 -17.06 11.00
C PRO A 7 -10.97 -17.00 9.58
N GLU A 8 -11.54 -17.76 8.64
CA GLU A 8 -11.13 -17.78 7.23
C GLU A 8 -11.64 -16.52 6.51
N LEU A 9 -10.99 -15.38 6.75
CA LEU A 9 -11.33 -14.11 6.11
C LEU A 9 -10.92 -14.05 4.63
N VAL A 10 -10.02 -14.94 4.19
CA VAL A 10 -9.51 -15.00 2.81
C VAL A 10 -9.46 -16.45 2.34
N ALA A 11 -10.02 -16.71 1.15
CA ALA A 11 -9.99 -18.03 0.52
C ALA A 11 -8.56 -18.40 0.09
N GLN A 12 -8.18 -19.68 0.20
CA GLN A 12 -6.89 -20.18 -0.28
C GLN A 12 -6.85 -20.41 -1.80
N LYS A 13 -7.96 -20.14 -2.49
CA LYS A 13 -8.05 -20.33 -3.93
C LYS A 13 -7.40 -19.15 -4.65
N VAL A 14 -6.75 -19.42 -5.77
CA VAL A 14 -6.28 -18.37 -6.68
C VAL A 14 -7.48 -17.93 -7.51
N GLY A 15 -7.87 -16.67 -7.35
CA GLY A 15 -8.99 -16.05 -8.05
C GLY A 15 -8.80 -14.53 -8.14
N ALA A 16 -9.59 -13.87 -8.99
CA ALA A 16 -9.47 -12.44 -9.21
C ALA A 16 -9.72 -11.61 -7.93
N LYS A 17 -10.65 -12.06 -7.08
CA LYS A 17 -10.98 -11.39 -5.82
C LYS A 17 -9.85 -11.50 -4.81
N GLU A 18 -9.28 -12.70 -4.67
CA GLU A 18 -8.16 -12.98 -3.76
C GLU A 18 -6.89 -12.26 -4.21
N ASN A 19 -6.64 -12.23 -5.53
CA ASN A 19 -5.53 -11.48 -6.12
C ASN A 19 -5.70 -9.97 -5.89
N LEU A 20 -6.91 -9.43 -6.10
CA LEU A 20 -7.18 -8.01 -5.83
C LEU A 20 -6.95 -7.69 -4.36
N LEU A 21 -7.47 -8.51 -3.44
CA LEU A 21 -7.27 -8.31 -2.01
C LEU A 21 -5.79 -8.32 -1.64
N PHE A 22 -5.02 -9.27 -2.18
CA PHE A 22 -3.57 -9.30 -1.99
C PHE A 22 -2.91 -8.01 -2.46
N GLN A 23 -3.25 -7.50 -3.65
CA GLN A 23 -2.68 -6.26 -4.18
C GLN A 23 -3.08 -5.03 -3.34
N MET A 24 -4.30 -4.98 -2.84
CA MET A 24 -4.76 -3.90 -1.94
C MET A 24 -4.00 -3.91 -0.61
N ILE A 25 -3.82 -5.10 -0.02
CA ILE A 25 -3.03 -5.27 1.21
C ILE A 25 -1.58 -4.87 0.97
N HIS A 26 -0.97 -5.35 -0.11
CA HIS A 26 0.41 -5.02 -0.47
C HIS A 26 0.60 -3.52 -0.66
N MET A 27 -0.29 -2.87 -1.43
CA MET A 27 -0.32 -1.42 -1.64
C MET A 27 -0.38 -0.66 -0.29
N PHE A 28 -1.21 -1.12 0.64
CA PHE A 28 -1.33 -0.51 1.96
C PHE A 28 -0.07 -0.70 2.82
N HIS A 29 0.60 -1.86 2.75
CA HIS A 29 1.84 -2.10 3.50
C HIS A 29 3.00 -1.20 3.07
N VAL A 30 3.04 -0.79 1.79
CA VAL A 30 4.08 0.09 1.24
C VAL A 30 3.64 1.54 1.11
N ALA A 31 2.45 1.88 1.60
CA ALA A 31 1.95 3.24 1.67
C ALA A 31 2.98 4.16 2.37
N GLY A 32 3.28 5.30 1.75
CA GLY A 32 4.26 6.25 2.26
C GLY A 32 5.71 5.80 2.09
N ARG A 33 5.96 4.68 1.40
CA ARG A 33 7.31 4.16 1.10
C ARG A 33 7.54 3.94 -0.39
N CYS A 34 6.47 3.84 -1.18
CA CYS A 34 6.57 3.62 -2.61
C CYS A 34 7.11 4.87 -3.34
N THR A 35 8.35 4.81 -3.83
CA THR A 35 8.99 5.89 -4.61
C THR A 35 8.65 5.87 -6.10
N SER A 36 7.56 5.19 -6.48
CA SER A 36 7.11 5.09 -7.89
C SER A 36 8.15 4.49 -8.87
N CYS A 37 8.99 3.55 -8.42
CA CYS A 37 10.06 2.95 -9.23
C CYS A 37 9.61 1.96 -10.33
N GLY A 38 8.31 1.60 -10.36
CA GLY A 38 7.73 0.68 -11.35
C GLY A 38 8.20 -0.78 -11.23
N ALA A 39 8.87 -1.16 -10.15
CA ALA A 39 9.33 -2.54 -9.96
C ALA A 39 8.17 -3.54 -9.86
N CYS A 40 7.05 -3.14 -9.24
CA CYS A 40 5.84 -3.96 -9.17
C CYS A 40 5.24 -4.28 -10.55
N ASP A 41 5.32 -3.32 -11.48
CA ASP A 41 4.84 -3.46 -12.85
C ASP A 41 5.70 -4.45 -13.63
N ARG A 42 7.02 -4.25 -13.61
CA ARG A 42 7.99 -5.09 -14.33
C ARG A 42 8.06 -6.53 -13.80
N ALA A 43 7.77 -6.72 -12.51
CA ALA A 43 7.76 -8.04 -11.89
C ALA A 43 6.49 -8.84 -12.20
N CYS A 44 5.43 -8.23 -12.74
CA CYS A 44 4.17 -8.91 -12.96
C CYS A 44 4.24 -9.84 -14.18
N PRO A 45 4.07 -11.17 -14.02
CA PRO A 45 4.17 -12.12 -15.14
C PRO A 45 2.96 -12.08 -16.09
N VAL A 46 1.90 -11.37 -15.71
CA VAL A 46 0.63 -11.27 -16.45
C VAL A 46 0.29 -9.81 -16.83
N GLU A 47 1.30 -8.93 -16.79
CA GLU A 47 1.23 -7.56 -17.34
C GLU A 47 0.08 -6.69 -16.79
N ILE A 48 -0.33 -6.94 -15.54
CA ILE A 48 -1.29 -6.08 -14.85
C ILE A 48 -0.58 -4.77 -14.47
N PRO A 49 -1.20 -3.59 -14.74
CA PRO A 49 -0.59 -2.29 -14.46
C PRO A 49 -0.62 -1.94 -12.96
N LEU A 50 0.12 -2.69 -12.13
CA LEU A 50 0.13 -2.57 -10.66
C LEU A 50 0.65 -1.22 -10.17
N HIS A 51 1.46 -0.53 -10.99
CA HIS A 51 1.95 0.80 -10.66
C HIS A 51 0.81 1.83 -10.49
N LEU A 52 -0.33 1.64 -11.16
CA LEU A 52 -1.48 2.55 -11.07
C LEU A 52 -2.07 2.58 -9.65
N LEU A 53 -2.15 1.41 -8.99
CA LEU A 53 -2.63 1.30 -7.62
C LEU A 53 -1.72 2.08 -6.66
N HIS A 54 -0.41 1.88 -6.78
CA HIS A 54 0.57 2.56 -5.93
C HIS A 54 0.62 4.07 -6.20
N ARG A 55 0.50 4.49 -7.46
CA ARG A 55 0.43 5.90 -7.82
C ARG A 55 -0.81 6.58 -7.25
N LYS A 56 -1.96 5.91 -7.29
CA LYS A 56 -3.19 6.39 -6.65
C LYS A 56 -2.98 6.54 -5.14
N MET A 57 -2.39 5.53 -4.49
CA MET A 57 -2.09 5.59 -3.06
C MET A 57 -1.16 6.75 -2.70
N ASN A 58 -0.09 6.97 -3.48
CA ASN A 58 0.82 8.09 -3.27
C ASN A 58 0.10 9.43 -3.42
N LYS A 59 -0.84 9.56 -4.37
CA LYS A 59 -1.67 10.74 -4.49
C LYS A 59 -2.52 10.96 -3.24
N GLU A 60 -3.22 9.94 -2.75
CA GLU A 60 -4.03 10.07 -1.52
C GLU A 60 -3.18 10.47 -0.31
N ILE A 61 -1.98 9.91 -0.19
CA ILE A 61 -1.05 10.23 0.90
C ILE A 61 -0.55 11.67 0.80
N TYR A 62 -0.27 12.15 -0.41
CA TYR A 62 0.11 13.54 -0.62
C TYR A 62 -1.06 14.49 -0.31
N ASP A 63 -2.25 14.19 -0.82
CA ASP A 63 -3.45 15.02 -0.62
C ASP A 63 -3.85 15.08 0.86
N MET A 64 -3.65 13.99 1.62
CA MET A 64 -3.89 13.98 3.05
C MET A 64 -2.71 14.59 3.83
N PHE A 65 -1.50 14.04 3.72
CA PHE A 65 -0.42 14.37 4.66
C PHE A 65 0.64 15.33 4.10
N GLY A 66 0.52 15.75 2.83
CA GLY A 66 1.56 16.53 2.15
C GLY A 66 2.86 15.75 1.97
N PHE A 67 2.84 14.43 2.14
CA PHE A 67 4.03 13.59 2.21
C PHE A 67 4.34 12.95 0.85
N GLU A 68 5.59 13.11 0.39
CA GLU A 68 6.09 12.50 -0.84
C GLU A 68 7.22 11.49 -0.53
N PRO A 69 7.02 10.18 -0.80
CA PRO A 69 8.02 9.16 -0.49
C PRO A 69 9.35 9.37 -1.24
N GLY A 70 10.46 9.28 -0.52
CA GLY A 70 11.81 9.30 -1.10
C GLY A 70 12.37 10.69 -1.43
N THR A 71 11.67 11.77 -1.04
CA THR A 71 12.16 13.15 -1.23
C THR A 71 13.19 13.57 -0.18
N LYS A 72 13.05 13.11 1.07
CA LYS A 72 13.98 13.36 2.18
C LYS A 72 14.38 12.05 2.85
N LEU A 73 15.65 11.92 3.21
CA LEU A 73 16.21 10.69 3.79
C LEU A 73 15.80 10.46 5.24
N ASP A 74 15.69 11.54 6.03
CA ASP A 74 15.40 11.47 7.46
C ASP A 74 13.90 11.57 7.79
N GLU A 75 13.06 11.75 6.77
CA GLU A 75 11.62 11.89 6.95
C GLU A 75 10.95 10.52 7.12
N LYS A 76 10.27 10.32 8.25
CA LYS A 76 9.59 9.05 8.52
C LYS A 76 8.27 8.98 7.73
N PRO A 77 7.89 7.79 7.24
CA PRO A 77 6.61 7.58 6.54
C PRO A 77 5.39 7.93 7.40
N VAL A 78 4.29 8.29 6.74
CA VAL A 78 3.02 8.73 7.36
C VAL A 78 2.44 7.79 8.42
N PHE A 79 2.66 6.48 8.33
CA PHE A 79 2.16 5.51 9.31
C PHE A 79 3.14 5.18 10.44
N GLN A 80 4.27 5.88 10.53
CA GLN A 80 5.24 5.75 11.62
C GLN A 80 5.22 6.94 12.59
N LEU A 81 4.47 7.98 12.26
CA LEU A 81 4.35 9.20 13.03
C LEU A 81 2.90 9.37 13.49
N PHE A 82 2.73 10.04 14.63
CA PHE A 82 1.44 10.45 15.16
C PHE A 82 1.60 11.89 15.65
N ASP A 83 0.72 12.77 15.21
CA ASP A 83 0.66 14.17 15.64
C ASP A 83 -0.79 14.49 16.05
N LEU A 84 -0.96 15.07 17.24
CA LEU A 84 -2.27 15.50 17.73
C LEU A 84 -2.79 16.72 16.98
N ASN A 85 -1.90 17.50 16.35
CA ASN A 85 -2.27 18.66 15.55
C ASN A 85 -2.39 18.32 14.05
N ASP A 86 -2.46 17.04 13.71
CA ASP A 86 -2.75 16.67 12.33
C ASP A 86 -4.16 17.13 11.94
N GLN A 87 -4.42 17.20 10.63
CA GLN A 87 -5.70 17.67 10.11
C GLN A 87 -6.92 16.79 10.48
N PHE A 88 -6.70 15.65 11.15
CA PHE A 88 -7.72 14.69 11.54
C PHE A 88 -7.87 14.56 13.07
N GLY A 89 -7.17 15.39 13.86
CA GLY A 89 -7.04 15.29 15.32
C GLY A 89 -8.18 15.85 16.17
N ASP A 90 -9.36 16.12 15.58
CA ASP A 90 -10.57 16.58 16.31
C ASP A 90 -11.21 15.48 17.17
#